data_AF-M7BK52-F1
#
_entry.id   AF-M7BK52-F1
#
_cell.length_a   1.000
_cell.length_b   1.000
_cell.length_c   1.000
_cell.angle_alpha   90.00
_cell.angle_beta   90.00
_cell.angle_gamma   90.00
#
_symmetry.space_group_name_H-M   'P 1'
#
loop_
_entity.id
_entity.type
_entity.pdbx_description
1 polymer ?
#
loop_
_entity_poly.entity_id
_entity_poly.type
_entity_poly.pdbx_seq_one_letter_code
_entity_poly.pdbx_strand_id
1 'polypeptide(L)'
;MHLIQVDSVQRWMEDLKLMTDCECMCILQSKPISTEEDAQNELILSSQHSAYDNLQLLLKRAWIISTELTRIAQKLEKNRWQRVHSMTVRVNCHVRSMINEYNSFTRNSSEEMHQFEKLLIEKCSEFTAVTERCIQTEDKRTLQSMKSCINETLTTVAQYFGQLIELALTYEIQNLVRQINSSDNIYITESSTSGLFSLTQEGAQLCRIIAKEGGVVALFKICRQDCFRCLYPQTLRTLASICCVEEGIHQLEKVTNTNFAGRNIRKTLWKHPRSGDWHQLDLELTRCNLKSLAP
;
A
#
# COMPACT_ATOMS: atom_id res chain seq x y z
N MET A 1 10.39 20.21 77.86
CA MET A 1 9.96 20.55 76.49
C MET A 1 11.23 20.63 75.64
N HIS A 2 11.77 19.48 75.21
CA HIS A 2 12.95 19.46 74.35
C HIS A 2 12.51 19.78 72.92
N LEU A 3 12.77 21.01 72.48
CA LEU A 3 12.66 21.38 71.07
C LEU A 3 13.62 20.49 70.29
N ILE A 4 13.07 19.59 69.47
CA ILE A 4 13.79 18.96 68.38
C ILE A 4 14.01 20.07 67.34
N GLN A 5 15.00 20.92 67.58
CA GLN A 5 15.45 21.92 66.63
C GLN A 5 16.43 21.23 65.67
N VAL A 6 15.92 20.28 64.90
CA VAL A 6 16.65 19.78 63.74
C VAL A 6 16.52 20.87 62.69
N ASP A 7 17.64 21.49 62.34
CA ASP A 7 17.71 22.51 61.31
C ASP A 7 17.07 21.94 60.02
N SER A 8 16.09 22.67 59.47
CA SER A 8 15.40 22.30 58.24
C SER A 8 16.38 22.07 57.08
N VAL A 9 17.50 22.79 57.06
CA VAL A 9 18.56 22.60 56.06
C VAL A 9 19.30 21.29 56.31
N GLN A 10 19.60 20.96 57.57
CA GLN A 10 20.24 19.71 57.92
C GLN A 10 19.37 18.50 57.56
N ARG A 11 18.06 18.59 57.79
CA ARG A 11 17.14 17.50 57.43
C ARG A 11 17.00 17.32 55.92
N TRP A 12 16.93 18.42 55.17
CA TRP A 12 16.95 18.38 53.70
C TRP A 12 18.26 17.80 53.16
N MET A 13 19.40 18.13 53.76
CA MET A 13 20.69 17.52 53.41
C MET A 13 20.78 16.03 53.76
N GLU A 14 20.10 15.57 54.81
CA GLU A 14 20.00 14.14 55.14
C GLU A 14 19.15 13.39 54.11
N ASP A 15 18.04 13.97 53.67
CA ASP A 15 17.15 13.38 52.66
C ASP A 15 17.80 13.34 51.27
N LEU A 16 18.53 14.40 50.89
CA LEU A 16 19.26 14.47 49.61
C LEU A 16 20.32 13.38 49.45
N LYS A 17 20.89 12.85 50.54
CA LYS A 17 21.89 11.76 50.44
C LYS A 17 21.32 10.49 49.83
N LEU A 18 20.01 10.29 49.95
CA LEU A 18 19.30 9.11 49.46
C LEU A 18 18.45 9.41 48.22
N MET A 19 18.27 10.69 47.87
CA MET A 19 17.63 11.09 46.63
C MET A 19 18.62 10.94 45.48
N THR A 20 18.47 9.88 44.72
CA THR A 20 19.18 9.69 43.45
C THR A 20 18.16 9.76 42.31
N ASP A 21 18.45 10.56 41.29
CA ASP A 21 17.70 10.50 40.03
C ASP A 21 17.96 9.12 39.41
N CYS A 22 16.93 8.28 39.38
CA CYS A 22 17.03 6.96 38.79
C CYS A 22 16.97 7.09 37.28
N GLU A 23 18.05 6.78 36.57
CA GLU A 23 17.98 6.57 35.12
C GLU A 23 17.10 5.33 34.82
N CYS A 24 16.35 5.36 33.71
CA CYS A 24 15.53 4.22 33.31
C CYS A 24 16.43 3.04 32.90
N MET A 25 16.66 2.11 33.83
CA MET A 25 17.56 0.96 33.66
C MET A 25 16.91 -0.27 32.99
N CYS A 26 15.82 -0.10 32.24
CA CYS A 26 15.23 -1.20 31.48
C CYS A 26 16.07 -1.55 30.24
N ILE A 27 17.05 -2.45 30.41
CA ILE A 27 17.76 -3.07 29.29
C ILE A 27 17.00 -4.34 28.88
N LEU A 28 15.79 -4.16 28.35
CA LEU A 28 15.05 -5.27 27.74
C LEU A 28 15.66 -5.56 26.37
N GLN A 29 16.35 -6.68 26.27
CA GLN A 29 16.83 -7.19 24.99
C GLN A 29 15.72 -8.02 24.35
N SER A 30 15.11 -7.50 23.29
CA SER A 30 14.29 -8.33 22.41
C SER A 30 15.22 -9.19 21.55
N LYS A 31 15.02 -10.51 21.55
CA LYS A 31 15.53 -11.33 20.46
C LYS A 31 14.58 -11.15 19.27
N PRO A 32 15.03 -10.61 18.13
CA PRO A 32 14.21 -10.63 16.93
C PRO A 32 13.94 -12.11 16.61
N ILE A 33 12.68 -12.44 16.36
CA ILE A 33 12.37 -13.71 15.71
C ILE A 33 12.85 -13.50 14.27
N SER A 34 14.07 -13.95 13.94
CA SER A 34 14.62 -13.80 12.60
C SER A 34 13.73 -14.56 11.62
N THR A 35 13.37 -13.89 10.53
CA THR A 35 12.61 -14.43 9.39
C THR A 35 13.48 -15.29 8.46
N GLU A 36 14.71 -15.56 8.86
CA GLU A 36 15.67 -16.37 8.11
C GLU A 36 16.23 -17.40 9.07
N GLU A 37 15.68 -18.62 9.01
CA GLU A 37 16.47 -19.85 9.04
C GLU A 37 15.58 -21.03 8.63
N ASP A 38 16.11 -21.75 7.66
CA ASP A 38 15.81 -23.13 7.31
C ASP A 38 14.56 -23.43 6.47
N ALA A 39 14.86 -23.60 5.17
CA ALA A 39 14.27 -24.64 4.35
C ALA A 39 13.87 -25.84 5.21
N GLN A 40 12.65 -26.32 5.04
CA GLN A 40 12.07 -27.53 5.63
C GLN A 40 11.09 -27.39 6.81
N ASN A 41 10.39 -26.27 7.01
CA ASN A 41 9.15 -26.26 7.78
C ASN A 41 8.08 -25.33 7.18
N GLU A 42 7.16 -25.92 6.42
CA GLU A 42 5.86 -25.32 6.13
C GLU A 42 5.04 -25.20 7.42
N LEU A 43 5.23 -24.11 8.17
CA LEU A 43 4.23 -23.61 9.10
C LEU A 43 3.74 -22.26 8.59
N ILE A 44 2.50 -22.29 8.13
CA ILE A 44 1.74 -21.37 7.26
C ILE A 44 1.64 -19.91 7.77
N LEU A 45 2.32 -19.52 8.84
CA LEU A 45 2.23 -18.19 9.46
C LEU A 45 3.28 -17.17 8.96
N SER A 46 4.40 -17.63 8.38
CA SER A 46 5.52 -16.75 7.99
C SER A 46 5.40 -16.08 6.61
N SER A 47 4.53 -16.59 5.73
CA SER A 47 4.32 -16.02 4.38
C SER A 47 3.38 -14.80 4.36
N GLN A 48 2.73 -14.47 5.47
CA GLN A 48 1.54 -13.62 5.48
C GLN A 48 1.86 -12.13 5.69
N HIS A 49 2.87 -11.82 6.51
CA HIS A 49 3.37 -10.44 6.67
C HIS A 49 4.22 -10.00 5.47
N SER A 50 4.94 -10.94 4.83
CA SER A 50 5.82 -10.62 3.70
C SER A 50 5.06 -10.13 2.47
N ALA A 51 3.89 -10.67 2.14
CA ALA A 51 3.14 -10.26 0.94
C ALA A 51 2.68 -8.79 0.99
N TYR A 52 2.23 -8.33 2.16
CA TYR A 52 1.86 -6.94 2.37
C TYR A 52 3.09 -6.02 2.34
N ASP A 53 4.15 -6.39 3.04
CA ASP A 53 5.40 -5.62 3.08
C ASP A 53 6.00 -5.48 1.66
N ASN A 54 5.90 -6.54 0.86
CA ASN A 54 6.31 -6.56 -0.55
C ASN A 54 5.48 -5.60 -1.41
N LEU A 55 4.17 -5.53 -1.18
CA LEU A 55 3.26 -4.63 -1.89
C LEU A 55 3.52 -3.15 -1.53
N GLN A 56 3.74 -2.86 -0.24
CA GLN A 56 4.16 -1.52 0.19
C GLN A 56 5.51 -1.12 -0.40
N LEU A 57 6.45 -2.06 -0.47
CA LEU A 57 7.74 -1.84 -1.10
C LEU A 57 7.58 -1.51 -2.58
N LEU A 58 6.75 -2.26 -3.31
CA LEU A 58 6.43 -1.98 -4.72
C LEU A 58 5.84 -0.57 -4.90
N LEU A 59 4.84 -0.20 -4.09
CA LEU A 59 4.22 1.13 -4.15
C LEU A 59 5.23 2.25 -3.90
N LYS A 60 6.10 2.09 -2.89
CA LYS A 60 7.15 3.05 -2.56
C LYS A 60 8.17 3.18 -3.70
N ARG A 61 8.64 2.06 -4.26
CA ARG A 61 9.53 2.05 -5.43
C ARG A 61 8.86 2.73 -6.62
N ALA A 62 7.57 2.46 -6.82
CA ALA A 62 6.83 3.01 -7.93
C ALA A 62 6.68 4.53 -7.85
N TRP A 63 6.41 5.04 -6.65
CA TRP A 63 6.36 6.47 -6.38
C TRP A 63 7.70 7.17 -6.63
N ILE A 64 8.81 6.56 -6.23
CA ILE A 64 10.16 7.08 -6.49
C ILE A 64 10.41 7.21 -7.99
N ILE A 65 10.11 6.15 -8.75
CA ILE A 65 10.33 6.12 -10.20
C ILE A 65 9.44 7.15 -10.92
N SER A 66 8.14 7.22 -10.60
CA SER A 66 7.22 8.22 -11.16
C SER A 66 7.67 9.67 -10.88
N THR A 67 8.18 9.92 -9.66
CA THR A 67 8.72 11.23 -9.29
C THR A 67 9.97 11.58 -10.10
N GLU A 68 10.85 10.60 -10.31
CA GLU A 68 12.06 10.78 -11.11
C GLU A 68 11.74 11.01 -12.60
N LEU A 69 10.80 10.26 -13.19
CA LEU A 69 10.31 10.48 -14.55
C LEU A 69 9.74 11.90 -14.73
N THR A 70 8.93 12.37 -13.77
CA THR A 70 8.39 13.73 -13.76
C THR A 70 9.50 14.78 -13.69
N ARG A 71 10.52 14.55 -12.85
CA ARG A 71 11.67 15.45 -12.76
C ARG A 71 12.48 15.45 -14.06
N ILE A 72 12.62 14.31 -14.75
CA ILE A 72 13.29 14.25 -16.06
C ILE A 72 12.57 15.16 -17.06
N ALA A 73 11.24 15.08 -17.15
CA ALA A 73 10.44 15.97 -18.01
C ALA A 73 10.73 17.46 -17.70
N GLN A 74 10.74 17.84 -16.41
CA GLN A 74 11.05 19.22 -16.00
C GLN A 74 12.47 19.66 -16.35
N LYS A 75 13.46 18.76 -16.32
CA LYS A 75 14.85 19.07 -16.70
C LYS A 75 15.02 19.11 -18.21
N LEU A 76 14.28 18.29 -18.94
CA LEU A 76 14.20 18.30 -20.39
C LEU A 76 13.66 19.64 -20.90
N GLU A 77 12.60 20.16 -20.27
CA GLU A 77 12.06 21.47 -20.63
C GLU A 77 13.08 22.61 -20.47
N LYS A 78 13.96 22.50 -19.48
CA LYS A 78 15.04 23.46 -19.21
C LYS A 78 16.32 23.17 -20.00
N ASN A 79 16.30 22.25 -20.97
CA ASN A 79 17.44 21.83 -21.79
C ASN A 79 18.68 21.42 -20.96
N ARG A 80 18.48 20.83 -19.78
CA ARG A 80 19.58 20.41 -18.89
C ARG A 80 20.04 19.00 -19.25
N TRP A 81 20.62 18.82 -20.44
CA TRP A 81 20.95 17.52 -21.06
C TRP A 81 21.76 16.57 -20.18
N GLN A 82 22.84 17.06 -19.56
CA GLN A 82 23.65 16.28 -18.62
C GLN A 82 22.82 15.73 -17.46
N ARG A 83 21.91 16.55 -16.92
CA ARG A 83 21.06 16.14 -15.80
C ARG A 83 19.97 15.18 -16.25
N VAL A 84 19.39 15.39 -17.43
CA VAL A 84 18.43 14.48 -18.06
C VAL A 84 19.05 13.09 -18.19
N HIS A 85 20.20 12.97 -18.82
CA HIS A 85 20.88 11.69 -19.00
C HIS A 85 21.23 10.99 -17.68
N SER A 86 21.86 11.70 -16.74
CA SER A 86 22.19 11.15 -15.41
C SER A 86 20.96 10.61 -14.67
N MET A 87 19.83 11.31 -14.79
CA MET A 87 18.57 10.87 -14.18
C MET A 87 17.95 9.68 -14.94
N THR A 88 18.04 9.66 -16.28
CA THR A 88 17.59 8.53 -17.11
C THR A 88 18.35 7.24 -16.78
N VAL A 89 19.68 7.29 -16.66
CA VAL A 89 20.50 6.15 -16.23
C VAL A 89 20.03 5.63 -14.88
N ARG A 90 19.81 6.54 -13.93
CA ARG A 90 19.34 6.19 -12.58
C ARG A 90 17.95 5.55 -12.60
N VAL A 91 17.01 6.09 -13.37
CA VAL A 91 15.67 5.49 -13.55
C VAL A 91 15.78 4.10 -14.14
N ASN A 92 16.63 3.89 -15.14
CA ASN A 92 16.84 2.57 -15.74
C ASN A 92 17.32 1.54 -14.69
N CYS A 93 18.26 1.92 -13.83
CA CYS A 93 18.69 1.07 -12.72
C CYS A 93 17.56 0.81 -11.70
N HIS A 94 16.80 1.83 -11.33
CA HIS A 94 15.67 1.66 -10.40
C HIS A 94 14.58 0.76 -10.94
N VAL A 95 14.23 0.88 -12.22
CA VAL A 95 13.25 0.02 -12.89
C VAL A 95 13.71 -1.43 -12.89
N ARG A 96 14.94 -1.71 -13.34
CA ARG A 96 15.48 -3.08 -13.34
C ARG A 96 15.54 -3.68 -11.93
N SER A 97 16.00 -2.89 -10.96
CA SER A 97 16.05 -3.32 -9.56
C SER A 97 14.67 -3.64 -9.02
N MET A 98 13.66 -2.81 -9.31
CA MET A 98 12.29 -3.01 -8.85
C MET A 98 11.67 -4.27 -9.47
N ILE A 99 11.85 -4.48 -10.78
CA ILE A 99 11.35 -5.68 -11.47
C ILE A 99 11.97 -6.94 -10.89
N ASN A 100 13.29 -6.94 -10.71
CA ASN A 100 13.99 -8.10 -10.12
C ASN A 100 13.55 -8.38 -8.68
N GLU A 101 13.39 -7.34 -7.87
CA GLU A 101 12.88 -7.44 -6.51
C GLU A 101 11.45 -8.02 -6.53
N TYR A 102 10.57 -7.50 -7.37
CA TYR A 102 9.19 -7.99 -7.53
C TYR A 102 9.10 -9.46 -7.96
N ASN A 103 9.91 -9.85 -8.95
CA ASN A 103 9.96 -11.21 -9.45
C ASN A 103 10.57 -12.20 -8.43
N SER A 104 11.36 -11.73 -7.46
CA SER A 104 11.93 -12.60 -6.43
C SER A 104 10.89 -13.17 -5.46
N PHE A 105 9.81 -12.43 -5.21
CA PHE A 105 8.73 -12.87 -4.31
C PHE A 105 7.44 -13.29 -5.04
N THR A 106 7.30 -12.95 -6.33
CA THR A 106 6.14 -13.32 -7.14
C THR A 106 6.41 -14.61 -7.91
N ARG A 107 5.82 -15.73 -7.49
CA ARG A 107 6.09 -17.06 -8.11
C ARG A 107 5.32 -17.34 -9.41
N ASN A 108 4.23 -16.62 -9.69
CA ASN A 108 3.30 -16.90 -10.80
C ASN A 108 2.86 -15.61 -11.54
N SER A 109 3.82 -14.85 -12.05
CA SER A 109 3.53 -13.68 -12.89
C SER A 109 2.89 -14.07 -14.23
N SER A 110 1.95 -13.25 -14.72
CA SER A 110 1.27 -13.51 -16.00
C SER A 110 2.19 -13.27 -17.19
N GLU A 111 1.90 -13.88 -18.35
CA GLU A 111 2.64 -13.65 -19.60
C GLU A 111 2.58 -12.17 -20.02
N GLU A 112 1.43 -11.53 -19.82
CA GLU A 112 1.23 -10.10 -20.07
C GLU A 112 2.17 -9.23 -19.22
N MET A 113 2.36 -9.58 -17.94
CA MET A 113 3.27 -8.85 -17.05
C MET A 113 4.72 -8.93 -17.54
N HIS A 114 5.18 -10.13 -17.92
CA HIS A 114 6.52 -10.32 -18.49
C HIS A 114 6.71 -9.57 -19.81
N GLN A 115 5.66 -9.47 -20.64
CA GLN A 115 5.70 -8.69 -21.87
C GLN A 115 5.95 -7.21 -21.55
N PHE A 116 5.24 -6.64 -20.58
CA PHE A 116 5.45 -5.25 -20.17
C PHE A 116 6.80 -5.01 -19.49
N GLU A 117 7.30 -5.95 -18.69
CA GLU A 117 8.65 -5.88 -18.12
C GLU A 117 9.70 -5.77 -19.23
N LYS A 118 9.61 -6.63 -20.25
CA LYS A 118 10.53 -6.62 -21.39
C LYS A 118 10.44 -5.30 -22.16
N LEU A 119 9.24 -4.87 -22.53
CA LEU A 119 9.02 -3.61 -23.26
C LEU A 119 9.56 -2.40 -22.49
N LEU A 120 9.36 -2.37 -21.17
CA LEU A 120 9.85 -1.32 -20.31
C LEU A 120 11.38 -1.30 -20.22
N ILE A 121 12.02 -2.46 -20.03
CA ILE A 121 13.49 -2.56 -19.97
C ILE A 121 14.14 -2.15 -21.30
N GLU A 122 13.57 -2.60 -22.42
CA GLU A 122 14.02 -2.21 -23.76
C GLU A 122 13.90 -0.69 -23.95
N LYS A 123 12.74 -0.11 -23.61
CA LYS A 123 12.54 1.33 -23.73
C LYS A 123 13.38 2.17 -22.77
N CYS A 124 13.64 1.71 -21.54
CA CYS A 124 14.58 2.39 -20.64
C CYS A 124 16.02 2.37 -21.19
N SER A 125 16.40 1.30 -21.89
CA SER A 125 17.72 1.19 -22.55
C SER A 125 17.83 2.14 -23.75
N GLU A 126 16.80 2.16 -24.61
CA GLU A 126 16.68 3.12 -25.71
C GLU A 126 16.74 4.56 -25.17
N PHE A 127 16.01 4.85 -24.10
CA PHE A 127 15.98 6.17 -23.48
C PHE A 127 17.37 6.60 -22.99
N THR A 128 18.12 5.68 -22.42
CA THR A 128 19.51 5.92 -21.99
C THR A 128 20.41 6.26 -23.18
N ALA A 129 20.32 5.48 -24.26
CA ALA A 129 21.13 5.68 -25.47
C ALA A 129 20.78 7.00 -26.21
N VAL A 130 19.49 7.36 -26.27
CA VAL A 130 19.04 8.63 -26.89
C VAL A 130 19.56 9.82 -26.09
N THR A 131 19.48 9.77 -24.77
CA THR A 131 19.95 10.87 -23.90
C THR A 131 21.47 10.99 -23.86
N GLU A 132 22.21 9.89 -24.00
CA GLU A 132 23.67 9.90 -24.12
C GLU A 132 24.14 10.63 -25.38
N ARG A 133 23.49 10.38 -26.53
CA ARG A 133 23.80 11.07 -27.79
C ARG A 133 23.63 12.60 -27.69
N CYS A 134 22.71 13.07 -26.83
CA CYS A 134 22.51 14.51 -26.62
C CYS A 134 23.66 15.18 -25.85
N ILE A 135 24.41 14.41 -25.05
CA ILE A 135 25.60 14.94 -24.36
C ILE A 135 26.73 15.20 -25.37
N GLN A 136 26.85 14.34 -26.37
CA GLN A 136 27.93 14.36 -27.35
C GLN A 136 27.67 15.34 -28.51
N THR A 137 26.46 15.90 -28.61
CA THR A 137 26.05 16.76 -29.73
C THR A 137 26.12 18.24 -29.36
N GLU A 138 26.89 19.02 -30.11
CA GLU A 138 27.01 20.48 -29.93
C GLU A 138 26.03 21.29 -30.82
N ASP A 139 25.47 20.67 -31.87
CA ASP A 139 24.54 21.33 -32.79
C ASP A 139 23.16 21.57 -32.16
N LYS A 140 22.80 22.85 -32.02
CA LYS A 140 21.51 23.29 -31.45
C LYS A 140 20.30 22.82 -32.26
N ARG A 141 20.40 22.71 -33.59
CA ARG A 141 19.26 22.27 -34.43
C ARG A 141 18.97 20.78 -34.21
N THR A 142 20.02 19.97 -34.15
CA THR A 142 19.93 18.55 -33.80
C THR A 142 19.43 18.34 -32.37
N LEU A 143 19.90 19.12 -31.39
CA LEU A 143 19.38 19.03 -30.01
C LEU A 143 17.88 19.34 -29.91
N GLN A 144 17.37 20.27 -30.72
CA GLN A 144 15.95 20.60 -30.72
C GLN A 144 15.09 19.45 -31.27
N SER A 145 15.52 18.77 -32.33
CA SER A 145 14.82 17.58 -32.84
C SER A 145 14.92 16.40 -31.87
N MET A 146 16.08 16.21 -31.23
CA MET A 146 16.27 15.21 -30.19
C MET A 146 15.40 15.46 -28.95
N LYS A 147 15.11 16.73 -28.59
CA LYS A 147 14.20 17.06 -27.47
C LYS A 147 12.84 16.38 -27.65
N SER A 148 12.26 16.48 -28.85
CA SER A 148 10.96 15.87 -29.15
C SER A 148 11.02 14.35 -29.05
N CYS A 149 12.07 13.73 -29.62
CA CYS A 149 12.30 12.29 -29.53
C CYS A 149 12.44 11.81 -28.08
N ILE A 150 13.24 12.49 -27.25
CA ILE A 150 13.39 12.18 -25.82
C ILE A 150 12.04 12.29 -25.10
N ASN A 151 11.25 13.32 -25.39
CA ASN A 151 9.96 13.50 -24.74
C ASN A 151 8.97 12.38 -25.09
N GLU A 152 8.97 11.93 -26.34
CA GLU A 152 8.18 10.78 -26.80
C GLU A 152 8.65 9.47 -26.13
N THR A 153 9.96 9.22 -26.08
CA THR A 153 10.51 8.05 -25.39
C THR A 153 10.19 8.09 -23.89
N LEU A 154 10.32 9.25 -23.24
CA LEU A 154 9.98 9.44 -21.83
C LEU A 154 8.50 9.14 -21.56
N THR A 155 7.61 9.62 -22.44
CA THR A 155 6.17 9.36 -22.33
C THR A 155 5.87 7.87 -22.47
N THR A 156 6.52 7.21 -23.43
CA THR A 156 6.39 5.76 -23.65
C THR A 156 6.88 4.95 -22.44
N VAL A 157 8.03 5.31 -21.87
CA VAL A 157 8.56 4.71 -20.64
C VAL A 157 7.57 4.88 -19.49
N ALA A 158 7.03 6.09 -19.30
CA ALA A 158 6.04 6.35 -18.26
C ALA A 158 4.75 5.55 -18.44
N GLN A 159 4.30 5.35 -19.68
CA GLN A 159 3.13 4.53 -20.00
C GLN A 159 3.35 3.05 -19.69
N TYR A 160 4.43 2.44 -20.20
CA TYR A 160 4.75 1.04 -19.91
C TYR A 160 5.00 0.80 -18.43
N PHE A 161 5.64 1.76 -17.76
CA PHE A 161 5.84 1.71 -16.31
C PHE A 161 4.50 1.73 -15.56
N GLY A 162 3.60 2.66 -15.91
CA GLY A 162 2.27 2.73 -15.29
C GLY A 162 1.46 1.45 -15.48
N GLN A 163 1.46 0.89 -16.70
CA GLN A 163 0.74 -0.34 -17.01
C GLN A 163 1.30 -1.55 -16.26
N LEU A 164 2.63 -1.68 -16.16
CA LEU A 164 3.25 -2.74 -15.37
C LEU A 164 2.85 -2.68 -13.89
N ILE A 165 2.87 -1.47 -13.30
CA ILE A 165 2.45 -1.28 -11.91
C ILE A 165 0.96 -1.59 -11.73
N GLU A 166 0.09 -1.18 -12.65
CA GLU A 166 -1.34 -1.51 -12.58
C GLU A 166 -1.60 -3.01 -12.65
N LEU A 167 -0.90 -3.75 -13.52
CA LEU A 167 -0.98 -5.21 -13.60
C LEU A 167 -0.51 -5.89 -12.32
N ALA A 168 0.64 -5.47 -11.78
CA ALA A 168 1.18 -6.01 -10.54
C ALA A 168 0.22 -5.79 -9.35
N LEU A 169 -0.29 -4.56 -9.20
CA LEU A 169 -1.27 -4.23 -8.15
C LEU A 169 -2.57 -5.02 -8.29
N THR A 170 -3.06 -5.18 -9.52
CA THR A 170 -4.26 -5.97 -9.82
C THR A 170 -4.05 -7.44 -9.42
N TYR A 171 -2.90 -8.02 -9.78
CA TYR A 171 -2.56 -9.39 -9.43
C TYR A 171 -2.50 -9.60 -7.90
N GLU A 172 -1.87 -8.69 -7.16
CA GLU A 172 -1.78 -8.78 -5.70
C GLU A 172 -3.14 -8.59 -5.02
N ILE A 173 -3.96 -7.64 -5.49
CA ILE A 173 -5.33 -7.46 -5.00
C ILE A 173 -6.16 -8.72 -5.25
N GLN A 174 -6.05 -9.33 -6.43
CA GLN A 174 -6.72 -10.60 -6.72
C GLN A 174 -6.27 -11.71 -5.78
N ASN A 175 -4.99 -11.79 -5.42
CA ASN A 175 -4.49 -12.77 -4.44
C ASN A 175 -5.16 -12.57 -3.06
N LEU A 176 -5.21 -11.33 -2.56
CA LEU A 176 -5.87 -11.01 -1.30
C LEU A 176 -7.37 -11.36 -1.34
N VAL A 177 -8.06 -11.02 -2.43
CA VAL A 177 -9.49 -11.33 -2.61
C VAL A 177 -9.72 -12.85 -2.70
N ARG A 178 -8.84 -13.59 -3.39
CA ARG A 178 -8.89 -15.06 -3.44
C ARG A 178 -8.72 -15.65 -2.05
N GLN A 179 -7.75 -15.18 -1.26
CA GLN A 179 -7.53 -15.64 0.11
C GLN A 179 -8.76 -15.45 1.00
N ILE A 180 -9.43 -14.29 0.93
CA ILE A 180 -10.69 -14.05 1.67
C ILE A 180 -11.80 -15.01 1.20
N ASN A 181 -11.87 -15.31 -0.09
CA ASN A 181 -12.91 -16.17 -0.62
C ASN A 181 -12.68 -17.66 -0.37
N SER A 182 -11.43 -18.12 -0.29
CA SER A 182 -11.08 -19.54 -0.15
C SER A 182 -10.72 -19.97 1.28
N SER A 183 -10.38 -19.04 2.17
CA SER A 183 -9.95 -19.36 3.52
C SER A 183 -11.13 -19.41 4.51
N ASP A 184 -11.18 -20.48 5.31
CA ASP A 184 -12.01 -20.55 6.51
C ASP A 184 -11.21 -20.17 7.78
N ASN A 185 -9.92 -19.87 7.64
CA ASN A 185 -9.04 -19.48 8.73
C ASN A 185 -9.19 -17.98 9.04
N ILE A 186 -9.49 -17.66 10.31
CA ILE A 186 -9.68 -16.30 10.82
C ILE A 186 -8.42 -15.46 10.60
N TYR A 187 -7.23 -15.98 10.88
CA TYR A 187 -5.97 -15.23 10.78
C TYR A 187 -5.62 -14.85 9.34
N ILE A 188 -5.83 -15.77 8.39
CA ILE A 188 -5.63 -15.49 6.96
C ILE A 188 -6.62 -14.43 6.51
N THR A 189 -7.90 -14.57 6.88
CA THR A 189 -8.96 -13.63 6.51
C THR A 189 -8.72 -12.24 7.10
N GLU A 190 -8.28 -12.17 8.36
CA GLU A 190 -7.90 -10.93 9.05
C GLU A 190 -6.72 -10.26 8.34
N SER A 191 -5.66 -11.01 8.07
CA SER A 191 -4.46 -10.52 7.38
C SER A 191 -4.80 -9.99 5.98
N SER A 192 -5.55 -10.75 5.18
CA SER A 192 -5.97 -10.30 3.84
C SER A 192 -6.90 -9.08 3.90
N THR A 193 -7.80 -9.02 4.89
CA THR A 193 -8.68 -7.86 5.12
C THR A 193 -7.87 -6.62 5.52
N SER A 194 -6.82 -6.81 6.34
CA SER A 194 -5.88 -5.76 6.72
C SER A 194 -5.08 -5.26 5.51
N GLY A 195 -4.57 -6.18 4.69
CA GLY A 195 -3.88 -5.83 3.44
C GLY A 195 -4.77 -5.01 2.51
N LEU A 196 -6.03 -5.42 2.30
CA LEU A 196 -6.98 -4.62 1.53
C LEU A 196 -7.24 -3.25 2.17
N PHE A 197 -7.43 -3.18 3.50
CA PHE A 197 -7.63 -1.92 4.21
C PHE A 197 -6.48 -0.96 3.97
N SER A 198 -5.24 -1.40 4.15
CA SER A 198 -4.08 -0.55 3.93
C SER A 198 -3.98 -0.04 2.49
N LEU A 199 -4.31 -0.86 1.49
CA LEU A 199 -4.35 -0.39 0.09
C LEU A 199 -5.39 0.70 -0.13
N THR A 200 -6.53 0.66 0.57
CA THR A 200 -7.50 1.76 0.47
C THR A 200 -6.96 3.10 0.97
N GLN A 201 -5.94 3.10 1.84
CA GLN A 201 -5.34 4.31 2.39
C GLN A 201 -4.35 4.98 1.44
N GLU A 202 -3.83 4.25 0.45
CA GLU A 202 -2.85 4.77 -0.52
C GLU A 202 -3.49 5.65 -1.61
N GLY A 203 -4.80 5.49 -1.85
CA GLY A 203 -5.58 6.41 -2.68
C GLY A 203 -6.73 5.78 -3.46
N ALA A 204 -7.56 6.64 -4.06
CA ALA A 204 -8.79 6.27 -4.75
C ALA A 204 -8.57 5.26 -5.90
N GLN A 205 -7.43 5.28 -6.58
CA GLN A 205 -7.14 4.33 -7.67
C GLN A 205 -7.09 2.89 -7.16
N LEU A 206 -6.51 2.64 -5.97
CA LEU A 206 -6.49 1.29 -5.40
C LEU A 206 -7.89 0.86 -4.98
N CYS A 207 -8.71 1.77 -4.44
CA CYS A 207 -10.13 1.49 -4.16
C CYS A 207 -10.89 1.04 -5.42
N ARG A 208 -10.62 1.66 -6.58
CA ARG A 208 -11.22 1.26 -7.86
C ARG A 208 -10.80 -0.15 -8.28
N ILE A 209 -9.52 -0.48 -8.19
CA ILE A 209 -9.01 -1.82 -8.53
C ILE A 209 -9.63 -2.85 -7.59
N ILE A 210 -9.64 -2.61 -6.28
CA ILE A 210 -10.26 -3.50 -5.28
C ILE A 210 -11.74 -3.74 -5.60
N ALA A 211 -12.49 -2.71 -5.97
CA ALA A 211 -13.90 -2.84 -6.34
C ALA A 211 -14.08 -3.70 -7.61
N LYS A 212 -13.27 -3.46 -8.65
CA LYS A 212 -13.31 -4.22 -9.91
C LYS A 212 -12.96 -5.69 -9.73
N GLU A 213 -11.99 -5.99 -8.87
CA GLU A 213 -11.52 -7.35 -8.60
C GLU A 213 -12.39 -8.12 -7.59
N GLY A 214 -13.59 -7.63 -7.28
CA GLY A 214 -14.55 -8.33 -6.43
C GLY A 214 -14.29 -8.21 -4.92
N GLY A 215 -13.45 -7.27 -4.50
CA GLY A 215 -13.14 -7.05 -3.08
C GLY A 215 -14.38 -6.71 -2.24
N VAL A 216 -15.32 -5.94 -2.78
CA VAL A 216 -16.60 -5.62 -2.09
C VAL A 216 -17.39 -6.89 -1.80
N VAL A 217 -17.51 -7.79 -2.78
CA VAL A 217 -18.25 -9.06 -2.66
C VAL A 217 -17.58 -9.97 -1.62
N ALA A 218 -16.25 -10.07 -1.67
CA ALA A 218 -15.47 -10.90 -0.75
C ALA A 218 -15.56 -10.40 0.70
N LEU A 219 -15.43 -9.09 0.93
CA LEU A 219 -15.60 -8.49 2.25
C LEU A 219 -17.03 -8.68 2.77
N PHE A 220 -18.03 -8.55 1.91
CA PHE A 220 -19.42 -8.78 2.31
C PHE A 220 -19.71 -10.24 2.68
N LYS A 221 -18.99 -11.21 2.09
CA LYS A 221 -19.05 -12.62 2.48
C LYS A 221 -18.64 -12.81 3.95
N ILE A 222 -17.58 -12.12 4.41
CA ILE A 222 -17.14 -12.15 5.81
C ILE A 222 -18.28 -11.72 6.72
N CYS A 223 -18.94 -10.60 6.42
CA CYS A 223 -20.06 -10.06 7.20
C CYS A 223 -21.31 -10.98 7.25
N ARG A 224 -21.35 -12.05 6.45
CA ARG A 224 -22.45 -13.03 6.42
C ARG A 224 -22.15 -14.29 7.22
N GLN A 225 -20.90 -14.49 7.63
CA GLN A 225 -20.44 -15.71 8.29
C GLN A 225 -20.18 -15.42 9.77
N ASP A 226 -20.97 -16.04 10.66
CA ASP A 226 -20.89 -15.78 12.10
C ASP A 226 -19.52 -16.16 12.72
N CYS A 227 -18.75 -17.05 12.07
CA CYS A 227 -17.39 -17.39 12.48
C CYS A 227 -16.39 -16.24 12.38
N PHE A 228 -16.68 -15.20 11.59
CA PHE A 228 -15.80 -14.03 11.41
C PHE A 228 -16.30 -12.77 12.12
N ARG A 229 -17.16 -12.93 13.13
CA ARG A 229 -17.78 -11.80 13.84
C ARG A 229 -16.76 -10.82 14.45
N CYS A 230 -15.58 -11.29 14.87
CA CYS A 230 -14.50 -10.43 15.36
C CYS A 230 -13.91 -9.51 14.28
N LEU A 231 -14.00 -9.89 13.01
CA LEU A 231 -13.44 -9.15 11.88
C LEU A 231 -14.40 -8.09 11.32
N TYR A 232 -15.70 -8.15 11.68
CA TYR A 232 -16.72 -7.24 11.15
C TYR A 232 -16.30 -5.76 11.21
N PRO A 233 -15.82 -5.21 12.36
CA PRO A 233 -15.47 -3.79 12.43
C PRO A 233 -14.42 -3.40 11.39
N GLN A 234 -13.40 -4.23 11.20
CA GLN A 234 -12.34 -3.98 10.23
C GLN A 234 -12.86 -4.13 8.79
N THR A 235 -13.59 -5.22 8.50
CA THR A 235 -14.19 -5.45 7.18
C THR A 235 -15.08 -4.29 6.75
N LEU A 236 -15.90 -3.76 7.67
CA LEU A 236 -16.81 -2.65 7.39
C LEU A 236 -16.09 -1.33 7.21
N ARG A 237 -15.02 -1.10 7.98
CA ARG A 237 -14.15 0.04 7.76
C ARG A 237 -13.50 -0.03 6.37
N THR A 238 -13.03 -1.21 5.95
CA THR A 238 -12.50 -1.42 4.60
C THR A 238 -13.56 -1.18 3.53
N LEU A 239 -14.78 -1.69 3.72
CA LEU A 239 -15.90 -1.42 2.81
C LEU A 239 -16.22 0.07 2.71
N ALA A 240 -16.25 0.79 3.84
CA ALA A 240 -16.45 2.24 3.86
C ALA A 240 -15.38 2.95 3.03
N SER A 241 -14.11 2.60 3.22
CA SER A 241 -13.00 3.16 2.45
C SER A 241 -13.11 2.86 0.95
N ILE A 242 -13.51 1.66 0.55
CA ILE A 242 -13.71 1.32 -0.88
C ILE A 242 -14.87 2.13 -1.48
N CYS A 243 -15.91 2.44 -0.71
CA CYS A 243 -17.06 3.21 -1.17
C CYS A 243 -16.78 4.71 -1.36
N CYS A 244 -15.54 5.18 -1.20
CA CYS A 244 -15.14 6.52 -1.61
C CYS A 244 -15.10 6.71 -3.14
N VAL A 245 -15.20 5.63 -3.93
CA VAL A 245 -15.27 5.65 -5.39
C VAL A 245 -16.57 5.04 -5.92
N GLU A 246 -17.02 5.50 -7.08
CA GLU A 246 -18.28 5.09 -7.73
C GLU A 246 -18.33 3.58 -7.99
N GLU A 247 -17.22 2.98 -8.41
CA GLU A 247 -17.13 1.54 -8.64
C GLU A 247 -17.40 0.73 -7.37
N GLY A 248 -16.94 1.22 -6.21
CA GLY A 248 -17.19 0.61 -4.91
C GLY A 248 -18.66 0.65 -4.54
N ILE A 249 -19.30 1.81 -4.73
CA ILE A 249 -20.73 2.01 -4.50
C ILE A 249 -21.56 1.09 -5.39
N HIS A 250 -21.26 1.06 -6.69
CA HIS A 250 -22.00 0.25 -7.65
C HIS A 250 -21.93 -1.25 -7.31
N GLN A 251 -20.76 -1.75 -6.91
CA GLN A 251 -20.62 -3.14 -6.45
C GLN A 251 -21.39 -3.39 -5.15
N LEU A 252 -21.40 -2.44 -4.21
CA LEU A 252 -22.16 -2.57 -2.97
C LEU A 252 -23.68 -2.63 -3.22
N GLU A 253 -24.19 -1.75 -4.10
CA GLU A 253 -25.60 -1.76 -4.52
C GLU A 253 -25.97 -3.09 -5.18
N LYS A 254 -25.12 -3.62 -6.06
CA LYS A 254 -25.33 -4.92 -6.70
C LYS A 254 -25.46 -6.03 -5.67
N VAL A 255 -24.59 -6.08 -4.67
CA VAL A 255 -24.59 -7.12 -3.62
C VAL A 255 -25.81 -7.01 -2.70
N THR A 256 -26.26 -5.79 -2.42
CA THR A 256 -27.41 -5.51 -1.55
C THR A 256 -28.77 -5.69 -2.25
N ASN A 257 -28.87 -5.37 -3.54
CA ASN A 257 -30.10 -5.48 -4.33
C ASN A 257 -30.37 -6.90 -4.85
N THR A 258 -29.34 -7.66 -5.23
CA THR A 258 -29.52 -9.01 -5.78
C THR A 258 -29.82 -10.07 -4.72
N ASN A 259 -29.50 -9.80 -3.46
CA ASN A 259 -29.73 -10.73 -2.36
C ASN A 259 -30.86 -10.20 -1.47
N PHE A 260 -31.88 -11.02 -1.24
CA PHE A 260 -32.95 -10.88 -0.23
C PHE A 260 -32.45 -10.66 1.23
N ALA A 261 -31.12 -10.50 1.40
CA ALA A 261 -30.35 -10.34 2.62
C ALA A 261 -30.40 -8.93 3.23
N GLY A 262 -30.99 -7.93 2.56
CA GLY A 262 -31.22 -6.59 3.14
C GLY A 262 -31.95 -6.65 4.49
N ARG A 263 -32.79 -7.66 4.75
CA ARG A 263 -33.50 -7.82 6.04
C ARG A 263 -32.69 -8.49 7.16
N ASN A 264 -31.79 -9.42 6.83
CA ASN A 264 -30.96 -10.09 7.85
C ASN A 264 -29.72 -9.26 8.18
N ILE A 265 -29.14 -8.58 7.20
CA ILE A 265 -28.03 -7.64 7.42
C ILE A 265 -28.52 -6.46 8.26
N ARG A 266 -29.73 -5.94 8.00
CA ARG A 266 -30.39 -4.98 8.89
C ARG A 266 -30.62 -5.51 10.33
N LYS A 267 -30.77 -6.82 10.53
CA LYS A 267 -30.94 -7.41 11.88
C LYS A 267 -29.62 -7.78 12.55
N THR A 268 -28.59 -8.14 11.80
CA THR A 268 -27.29 -8.57 12.32
C THR A 268 -26.33 -7.39 12.51
N LEU A 269 -26.34 -6.39 11.60
CA LEU A 269 -25.59 -5.13 11.76
C LEU A 269 -26.12 -4.28 12.93
N TRP A 270 -27.45 -4.18 13.08
CA TRP A 270 -28.06 -3.22 14.01
C TRP A 270 -28.43 -3.82 15.39
N LYS A 271 -28.15 -5.10 15.63
CA LYS A 271 -28.33 -5.72 16.95
C LYS A 271 -27.22 -5.37 17.96
N HIS A 272 -26.08 -4.83 17.52
CA HIS A 272 -24.97 -4.44 18.40
C HIS A 272 -24.32 -3.10 18.00
N PRO A 273 -24.92 -1.95 18.35
CA PRO A 273 -24.47 -0.61 17.92
C PRO A 273 -23.21 -0.08 18.63
N ARG A 274 -22.38 -0.92 19.27
CA ARG A 274 -21.42 -0.45 20.28
C ARG A 274 -20.01 -0.09 19.77
N SER A 275 -19.75 0.01 18.46
CA SER A 275 -18.43 0.49 17.97
C SER A 275 -18.55 1.70 17.04
N GLY A 276 -17.62 2.66 17.19
CA GLY A 276 -17.62 3.91 16.42
C GLY A 276 -17.49 3.73 14.90
N ASP A 277 -16.99 2.57 14.46
CA ASP A 277 -16.82 2.24 13.04
C ASP A 277 -18.16 2.14 12.27
N TRP A 278 -19.25 1.85 12.97
CA TRP A 278 -20.60 1.78 12.37
C TRP A 278 -21.13 3.15 11.98
N HIS A 279 -20.91 4.15 12.83
CA HIS A 279 -21.24 5.53 12.50
C HIS A 279 -20.43 6.01 11.29
N GLN A 280 -19.19 5.57 11.14
CA GLN A 280 -18.35 5.96 10.03
C GLN A 280 -18.83 5.36 8.71
N LEU A 281 -19.24 4.09 8.67
CA LEU A 281 -19.86 3.50 7.49
C LEU A 281 -21.20 4.19 7.14
N ASP A 282 -22.05 4.44 8.14
CA ASP A 282 -23.34 5.09 7.93
C ASP A 282 -23.19 6.55 7.47
N LEU A 283 -22.23 7.29 8.03
CA LEU A 283 -21.87 8.64 7.57
C LEU A 283 -21.37 8.64 6.13
N GLU A 284 -20.50 7.70 5.75
CA GLU A 284 -19.95 7.67 4.38
C GLU A 284 -20.98 7.18 3.36
N LEU A 285 -21.86 6.23 3.71
CA LEU A 285 -23.01 5.85 2.88
C LEU A 285 -24.02 7.00 2.72
N THR A 286 -24.27 7.76 3.79
CA THR A 286 -25.13 8.95 3.76
C THR A 286 -24.51 10.07 2.91
N ARG A 287 -23.18 10.24 2.96
CA ARG A 287 -22.41 11.19 2.14
C ARG A 287 -22.41 10.82 0.66
N CYS A 288 -22.41 9.52 0.35
CA CYS A 288 -22.48 8.99 -1.02
C CYS A 288 -23.92 8.92 -1.60
N ASN A 289 -24.90 9.57 -0.96
CA ASN A 289 -26.30 9.65 -1.41
C ASN A 289 -27.02 8.29 -1.54
N LEU A 290 -26.51 7.25 -0.88
CA LEU A 290 -27.14 5.93 -0.73
C LEU A 290 -28.16 5.94 0.42
N LYS A 291 -29.06 6.94 0.44
CA LYS A 291 -30.10 7.09 1.48
C LYS A 291 -31.13 5.96 1.49
N SER A 292 -31.11 5.06 0.52
CA SER A 292 -31.89 3.82 0.54
C SER A 292 -31.26 2.70 1.38
N LEU A 293 -30.00 2.87 1.79
CA LEU A 293 -29.18 1.93 2.57
C LEU A 293 -28.87 2.40 4.00
N ALA A 294 -28.86 3.72 4.25
CA ALA A 294 -28.95 4.31 5.59
C ALA A 294 -30.44 4.31 6.06
N PRO A 295 -30.73 4.21 7.37
CA PRO A 295 -32.10 4.16 7.88
C PRO A 295 -32.98 5.34 7.48
#